data_AF-A0AAD7QE31-F1
#
_entry.id   AF-A0AAD7QE31-F1
#
_cell.length_a   1.000
_cell.length_b   1.000
_cell.length_c   1.000
_cell.angle_alpha   90.00
_cell.angle_beta   90.00
_cell.angle_gamma   90.00
#
_symmetry.space_group_name_H-M   'P 1'
#
loop_
_entity.id
_entity.type
_entity.pdbx_description
1 polymer ?
#
loop_
_entity_poly.entity_id
_entity_poly.type
_entity_poly.pdbx_seq_one_letter_code
_entity_poly.pdbx_strand_id
1 'polypeptide(L)'
;MLGALVNAPTLFCLSGSSPRTSSTPNATRSSMAANSARIVIVGDVHDEWSIQEDSSALQLLQPDLVLFTGDFGEENVELVQSVASLAFPKAVILGNHDAWYTKQFSGRPKDRVQKQLECLAEEHVAYKRLDFPLIKVSVIGGRPFSCGGEGLFRKRLLSARYGVQDMDRSAKRIYEVASSTPEDHMVIFLAHNGPTGLGSNLNDICGKDWVFEGGDHGDPDLAKAISLLKESSNFSVPLVVFGHMHKELAHGNGLRKMIVGWG
;
A
#
# COMPACT_ATOMS: atom_id res chain seq x y z
N MET A 1 45.28 68.79 -15.72
CA MET A 1 44.08 67.95 -15.86
C MET A 1 44.39 66.61 -15.23
N LEU A 2 43.53 66.19 -14.28
CA LEU A 2 43.17 64.83 -13.84
C LEU A 2 44.18 63.69 -14.06
N GLY A 3 44.54 62.83 -13.11
CA GLY A 3 43.99 62.55 -11.80
C GLY A 3 44.80 61.40 -11.16
N ALA A 4 44.81 61.37 -9.84
CA ALA A 4 45.46 60.34 -9.02
C ALA A 4 44.70 59.00 -9.11
N LEU A 5 45.39 57.88 -8.81
CA LEU A 5 44.81 56.76 -8.09
C LEU A 5 45.91 55.93 -7.41
N VAL A 6 45.82 55.93 -6.08
CA VAL A 6 46.66 55.25 -5.09
C VAL A 6 45.97 53.93 -4.75
N ASN A 7 46.76 52.86 -4.64
CA ASN A 7 46.31 51.56 -4.15
C ASN A 7 45.92 51.64 -2.65
N ALA A 8 44.72 51.16 -2.32
CA ALA A 8 44.29 50.86 -0.95
C ALA A 8 43.69 49.44 -0.89
N PRO A 9 43.87 48.70 0.22
CA PRO A 9 43.43 47.31 0.34
C PRO A 9 41.96 47.24 0.75
N THR A 10 41.22 46.30 0.16
CA THR A 10 39.79 46.14 0.43
C THR A 10 39.55 45.28 1.67
N LEU A 11 38.72 45.82 2.57
CA LEU A 11 38.24 45.23 3.80
C LEU A 11 37.37 43.97 3.58
N PHE A 12 37.43 43.11 4.61
CA PHE A 12 36.43 42.11 4.95
C PHE A 12 35.02 42.70 4.98
N CYS A 13 34.08 42.08 4.25
CA CYS A 13 32.65 42.21 4.48
C CYS A 13 32.05 40.82 4.63
N LEU A 14 31.66 40.49 5.86
CA LEU A 14 30.78 39.38 6.21
C LEU A 14 29.36 39.74 5.76
N SER A 15 28.85 39.09 4.73
CA SER A 15 27.44 39.13 4.38
C SER A 15 26.68 38.09 5.21
N GLY A 16 25.96 38.56 6.22
CA GLY A 16 25.03 37.76 6.99
C GLY A 16 23.83 37.33 6.14
N SER A 17 23.63 36.03 6.02
CA SER A 17 22.38 35.43 5.57
C SER A 17 21.57 35.02 6.79
N SER A 18 20.46 35.74 7.02
CA SER A 18 19.48 35.42 8.06
C SER A 18 18.90 34.01 7.84
N PRO A 19 18.78 33.18 8.89
CA PRO A 19 17.97 31.97 8.79
C PRO A 19 16.49 32.37 8.73
N ARG A 20 15.81 31.96 7.67
CA ARG A 20 14.34 31.99 7.60
C ARG A 20 13.81 31.03 8.67
N THR A 21 13.19 31.59 9.71
CA THR A 21 12.38 30.86 10.66
C THR A 21 11.12 30.36 9.95
N SER A 22 11.16 29.13 9.43
CA SER A 22 9.94 28.40 9.13
C SER A 22 9.32 27.96 10.45
N SER A 23 8.26 28.66 10.84
CA SER A 23 7.40 28.29 11.97
C SER A 23 6.80 26.91 11.72
N THR A 24 7.38 25.87 12.31
CA THR A 24 6.71 24.61 12.56
C THR A 24 5.53 24.89 13.49
N PRO A 25 4.29 24.52 13.16
CA PRO A 25 3.25 24.49 14.17
C PRO A 25 3.62 23.40 15.18
N ASN A 26 4.08 23.82 16.35
CA ASN A 26 4.09 23.01 17.55
C ASN A 26 2.64 22.60 17.84
N ALA A 27 2.30 21.36 17.49
CA ALA A 27 1.19 20.66 18.09
C ALA A 27 1.79 19.52 18.93
N THR A 28 2.37 19.89 20.07
CA THR A 28 2.47 19.00 21.22
C THR A 28 1.05 18.62 21.62
N ARG A 29 0.50 17.57 21.01
CA ARG A 29 -0.64 16.85 21.56
C ARG A 29 -0.14 16.16 22.83
N SER A 30 -0.39 16.80 23.97
CA SER A 30 -0.26 16.15 25.27
C SER A 30 -1.03 14.85 25.27
N SER A 31 -0.33 13.79 25.64
CA SER A 31 -0.81 12.42 25.79
C SER A 31 -1.89 12.33 26.86
N MET A 32 -3.14 12.24 26.42
CA MET A 32 -4.14 11.38 27.07
C MET A 32 -4.70 10.50 25.95
N ALA A 33 -4.31 9.23 25.97
CA ALA A 33 -4.55 8.25 24.93
C ALA A 33 -6.06 8.04 24.73
N ALA A 34 -6.60 8.56 23.63
CA ALA A 34 -7.62 7.83 22.91
C ALA A 34 -6.88 6.68 22.22
N ASN A 35 -7.05 5.43 22.70
CA ASN A 35 -6.55 4.20 22.06
C ASN A 35 -7.30 3.90 20.73
N SER A 36 -7.49 4.91 19.89
CA SER A 36 -8.25 4.81 18.65
C SER A 36 -7.41 5.39 17.53
N ALA A 37 -7.24 4.62 16.47
CA ALA A 37 -6.63 5.05 15.22
C ALA A 37 -7.71 5.10 14.14
N ARG A 38 -7.71 6.18 13.36
CA ARG A 38 -8.58 6.33 12.19
C ARG A 38 -7.84 5.90 10.95
N ILE A 39 -8.29 4.80 10.35
CA ILE A 39 -7.73 4.27 9.12
C ILE A 39 -8.74 4.50 7.99
N VAL A 40 -8.28 5.13 6.90
CA VAL A 40 -9.06 5.26 5.67
C VAL A 40 -8.54 4.25 4.66
N ILE A 41 -9.46 3.54 4.00
CA ILE A 41 -9.15 2.52 3.01
C ILE A 41 -9.63 3.04 1.66
N VAL A 42 -8.73 3.04 0.69
CA VAL A 42 -9.00 3.37 -0.72
C VAL A 42 -8.63 2.15 -1.53
N GLY A 43 -9.50 1.69 -2.41
CA GLY A 43 -9.24 0.49 -3.18
C GLY A 43 -9.86 0.54 -4.55
N ASP A 44 -9.34 -0.30 -5.45
CA ASP A 44 -9.83 -0.52 -6.80
C ASP A 44 -10.05 0.80 -7.55
N VAL A 45 -8.97 1.60 -7.60
CA VAL A 45 -9.01 3.02 -7.96
C VAL A 45 -9.38 3.23 -9.43
N HIS A 46 -8.89 2.40 -10.35
CA HIS A 46 -9.24 2.36 -11.77
C HIS A 46 -9.32 3.73 -12.47
N ASP A 47 -8.26 4.54 -12.36
CA ASP A 47 -8.17 5.89 -12.91
C ASP A 47 -9.13 6.94 -12.29
N GLU A 48 -10.00 6.53 -11.36
CA GLU A 48 -10.95 7.38 -10.63
C GLU A 48 -10.29 7.97 -9.37
N TRP A 49 -9.21 8.74 -9.58
CA TRP A 49 -8.52 9.47 -8.52
C TRP A 49 -8.20 10.90 -8.93
N SER A 50 -8.64 11.84 -8.09
CA SER A 50 -8.39 13.27 -8.21
C SER A 50 -7.58 13.74 -7.00
N ILE A 51 -6.32 14.12 -7.23
CA ILE A 51 -5.47 14.62 -6.15
C ILE A 51 -6.08 15.82 -5.41
N GLN A 52 -6.89 16.64 -6.07
CA GLN A 52 -7.56 17.78 -5.43
C GLN A 52 -8.75 17.34 -4.58
N GLU A 53 -9.66 16.55 -5.15
CA GLU A 53 -10.93 16.18 -4.49
C GLU A 53 -10.68 15.15 -3.38
N ASP A 54 -9.89 14.11 -3.67
CA ASP A 54 -9.61 13.04 -2.72
C ASP A 54 -8.70 13.50 -1.58
N SER A 55 -7.73 14.40 -1.85
CA SER A 55 -6.98 15.03 -0.74
C SER A 55 -7.88 15.86 0.15
N SER A 56 -8.88 16.56 -0.40
CA SER A 56 -9.84 17.33 0.38
C SER A 56 -10.71 16.40 1.25
N ALA A 57 -11.15 15.28 0.69
CA ALA A 57 -11.85 14.25 1.46
C ALA A 57 -10.99 13.68 2.59
N LEU A 58 -9.72 13.35 2.33
CA LEU A 58 -8.79 12.88 3.37
C LEU A 58 -8.53 13.94 4.45
N GLN A 59 -8.41 15.22 4.09
CA GLN A 59 -8.27 16.31 5.07
C GLN A 59 -9.49 16.41 5.99
N LEU A 60 -10.69 16.22 5.46
CA LEU A 60 -11.92 16.20 6.25
C LEU A 60 -12.02 14.96 7.14
N LEU A 61 -11.60 13.79 6.64
CA LEU A 61 -11.63 12.54 7.38
C LEU A 61 -10.60 12.51 8.51
N GLN A 62 -9.49 13.24 8.38
CA GLN A 62 -8.38 13.29 9.33
C GLN A 62 -7.83 11.88 9.69
N PRO A 63 -7.41 11.07 8.70
CA PRO A 63 -6.86 9.75 8.97
C PRO A 63 -5.51 9.83 9.70
N ASP A 64 -5.28 8.89 10.60
CA ASP A 64 -3.94 8.59 11.12
C ASP A 64 -3.13 7.74 10.13
N LEU A 65 -3.83 6.97 9.27
CA LEU A 65 -3.25 6.10 8.25
C LEU A 65 -4.20 5.92 7.06
N VAL A 66 -3.66 5.93 5.84
CA VAL A 66 -4.38 5.60 4.61
C VAL A 66 -3.85 4.30 4.01
N LEU A 67 -4.73 3.36 3.67
CA LEU A 67 -4.37 2.10 3.04
C LEU A 67 -4.90 2.09 1.60
N PHE A 68 -4.00 1.88 0.63
CA PHE A 68 -4.37 1.73 -0.77
C PHE A 68 -4.25 0.27 -1.20
N THR A 69 -5.35 -0.33 -1.66
CA THR A 69 -5.37 -1.75 -2.06
C THR A 69 -4.93 -2.00 -3.50
N GLY A 70 -4.66 -0.95 -4.28
CA GLY A 70 -4.11 -1.04 -5.64
C GLY A 70 -5.15 -0.87 -6.74
N ASP A 71 -4.82 -1.40 -7.92
CA ASP A 71 -5.56 -1.23 -9.18
C ASP A 71 -5.74 0.26 -9.51
N PHE A 72 -4.63 0.97 -9.65
CA PHE A 72 -4.60 2.41 -9.89
C PHE A 72 -5.07 2.81 -11.29
N GLY A 73 -4.93 1.95 -12.30
CA GLY A 73 -5.36 2.25 -13.66
C GLY A 73 -4.42 1.67 -14.73
N GLU A 74 -4.37 0.35 -14.84
CA GLU A 74 -3.60 -0.33 -15.90
C GLU A 74 -2.13 0.16 -16.05
N GLU A 75 -1.40 0.18 -14.93
CA GLU A 75 -0.03 0.69 -14.81
C GLU A 75 0.08 2.22 -14.90
N ASN A 76 -0.95 3.01 -14.55
CA ASN A 76 -0.93 4.48 -14.54
C ASN A 76 0.13 5.06 -13.57
N VAL A 77 1.31 5.38 -14.11
CA VAL A 77 2.44 5.92 -13.34
C VAL A 77 2.14 7.31 -12.80
N GLU A 78 1.42 8.15 -13.55
CA GLU A 78 1.11 9.53 -13.13
C GLU A 78 0.16 9.53 -11.94
N LEU A 79 -0.86 8.66 -11.98
CA LEU A 79 -1.78 8.49 -10.86
C LEU A 79 -1.05 7.96 -9.63
N VAL A 80 -0.23 6.91 -9.77
CA VAL A 80 0.57 6.38 -8.65
C VAL A 80 1.52 7.45 -8.09
N GLN A 81 2.11 8.30 -8.94
CA GLN A 81 2.92 9.42 -8.49
C GLN A 81 2.09 10.46 -7.72
N SER A 82 0.83 10.69 -8.10
CA SER A 82 -0.08 11.56 -7.34
C SER A 82 -0.37 11.00 -5.94
N VAL A 83 -0.61 9.69 -5.82
CA VAL A 83 -0.80 8.99 -4.53
C VAL A 83 0.47 9.04 -3.67
N ALA A 84 1.63 8.80 -4.27
CA ALA A 84 2.91 8.93 -3.59
C ALA A 84 3.14 10.35 -3.04
N SER A 85 2.64 11.39 -3.72
CA SER A 85 2.81 12.79 -3.31
C SER A 85 1.93 13.22 -2.13
N LEU A 86 0.96 12.40 -1.70
CA LEU A 86 0.10 12.69 -0.56
C LEU A 86 0.92 12.86 0.73
N ALA A 87 0.60 13.89 1.51
CA ALA A 87 1.28 14.18 2.78
C ALA A 87 0.73 13.39 3.99
N PHE A 88 -0.09 12.37 3.74
CA PHE A 88 -0.66 11.51 4.78
C PHE A 88 0.21 10.26 5.00
N PRO A 89 0.33 9.74 6.23
CA PRO A 89 0.89 8.41 6.46
C PRO A 89 0.10 7.38 5.65
N LYS A 90 0.80 6.58 4.84
CA LYS A 90 0.13 5.62 3.96
C LYS A 90 0.91 4.34 3.74
N ALA A 91 0.19 3.28 3.39
CA ALA A 91 0.73 2.04 2.88
C ALA A 91 -0.03 1.65 1.61
N VAL A 92 0.70 1.13 0.62
CA VAL A 92 0.19 0.86 -0.72
C VAL A 92 0.57 -0.55 -1.14
N ILE A 93 -0.35 -1.27 -1.75
CA ILE A 93 -0.06 -2.51 -2.48
C ILE A 93 -0.52 -2.33 -3.93
N LEU A 94 0.26 -2.79 -4.90
CA LEU A 94 -0.13 -2.77 -6.32
C LEU A 94 -1.02 -3.99 -6.64
N GLY A 95 -2.10 -3.74 -7.38
CA GLY A 95 -3.08 -4.73 -7.84
C GLY A 95 -2.77 -5.33 -9.21
N ASN A 96 -3.64 -6.19 -9.74
CA ASN A 96 -3.39 -6.84 -11.03
C ASN A 96 -3.36 -5.86 -12.20
N HIS A 97 -4.18 -4.81 -12.17
CA HIS A 97 -4.16 -3.78 -13.20
C HIS A 97 -2.85 -2.98 -13.16
N ASP A 98 -2.16 -2.89 -12.03
CA ASP A 98 -0.88 -2.18 -11.94
C ASP A 98 0.31 -2.92 -12.59
N ALA A 99 0.09 -4.14 -13.09
CA ALA A 99 1.03 -4.93 -13.88
C ALA A 99 0.38 -5.59 -15.12
N TRP A 100 -0.71 -5.00 -15.65
CA TRP A 100 -1.53 -5.61 -16.69
C TRP A 100 -0.82 -5.77 -18.04
N TYR A 101 0.08 -4.86 -18.40
CA TYR A 101 0.73 -4.84 -19.71
C TYR A 101 2.20 -5.32 -19.67
N THR A 102 2.83 -5.26 -18.50
CA THR A 102 4.24 -5.55 -18.31
C THR A 102 4.54 -7.03 -18.50
N LYS A 103 5.16 -7.36 -19.64
CA LYS A 103 5.58 -8.72 -20.02
C LYS A 103 7.11 -8.88 -20.08
N GLN A 104 7.84 -7.79 -20.27
CA GLN A 104 9.30 -7.73 -20.34
C GLN A 104 9.82 -6.70 -19.33
N PHE A 105 10.83 -7.07 -18.54
CA PHE A 105 11.34 -6.29 -17.40
C PHE A 105 12.85 -6.50 -17.20
N SER A 106 13.57 -6.85 -18.27
CA SER A 106 14.97 -7.27 -18.27
C SER A 106 15.98 -6.14 -18.53
N GLY A 107 15.60 -4.86 -18.55
CA GLY A 107 16.54 -3.78 -18.88
C GLY A 107 15.98 -2.37 -18.94
N ARG A 108 16.65 -1.51 -19.75
CA ARG A 108 16.23 -0.13 -20.06
C ARG A 108 15.49 -0.07 -21.42
N PRO A 109 14.48 0.80 -21.58
CA PRO A 109 13.94 1.73 -20.58
C PRO A 109 13.19 0.99 -19.46
N LYS A 110 13.07 1.64 -18.29
CA LYS A 110 12.33 1.08 -17.14
C LYS A 110 10.87 0.85 -17.52
N ASP A 111 10.36 -0.34 -17.22
CA ASP A 111 8.94 -0.67 -17.37
C ASP A 111 8.06 0.13 -16.38
N ARG A 112 6.75 0.17 -16.62
CA ARG A 112 5.82 0.99 -15.83
C ARG A 112 5.68 0.45 -14.41
N VAL A 113 5.75 -0.86 -14.20
CA VAL A 113 5.79 -1.45 -12.85
C VAL A 113 7.00 -0.92 -12.07
N GLN A 114 8.19 -0.95 -12.68
CA GLN A 114 9.41 -0.42 -12.05
C GLN A 114 9.28 1.07 -11.71
N LYS A 115 8.65 1.88 -12.57
CA LYS A 115 8.41 3.30 -12.28
C LYS A 115 7.43 3.50 -11.12
N GLN A 116 6.33 2.76 -11.07
CA GLN A 116 5.37 2.80 -9.95
C GLN A 116 6.05 2.42 -8.62
N LEU A 117 6.86 1.35 -8.62
CA LEU A 117 7.63 0.93 -7.44
C LEU A 117 8.62 2.01 -6.98
N GLU A 118 9.26 2.72 -7.91
CA GLU A 118 10.17 3.83 -7.59
C GLU A 118 9.44 5.05 -7.05
N CYS A 119 8.23 5.34 -7.54
CA CYS A 119 7.38 6.41 -7.01
C CYS A 119 6.96 6.13 -5.57
N LEU A 120 6.53 4.89 -5.29
CA LEU A 120 6.03 4.49 -3.97
C LEU A 120 7.15 4.22 -2.95
N ALA A 121 8.33 3.78 -3.42
CA ALA A 121 9.49 3.46 -2.59
C ALA A 121 9.14 2.56 -1.39
N GLU A 122 9.28 3.06 -0.16
CA GLU A 122 8.99 2.29 1.07
C GLU A 122 7.49 2.27 1.44
N GLU A 123 6.65 3.09 0.81
CA GLU A 123 5.19 3.04 0.99
C GLU A 123 4.58 1.79 0.33
N HIS A 124 5.26 1.17 -0.64
CA HIS A 124 4.81 -0.07 -1.26
C HIS A 124 5.17 -1.30 -0.41
N VAL A 125 4.15 -1.94 0.17
CA VAL A 125 4.34 -2.95 1.23
C VAL A 125 4.45 -4.40 0.74
N ALA A 126 4.47 -4.68 -0.56
CA ALA A 126 4.54 -6.06 -1.07
C ALA A 126 5.67 -6.90 -0.45
N TYR A 127 5.30 -7.96 0.27
CA TYR A 127 6.24 -8.80 1.04
C TYR A 127 7.17 -7.98 1.96
N LYS A 128 6.68 -6.86 2.47
CA LYS A 128 7.35 -5.93 3.37
C LYS A 128 6.40 -5.54 4.51
N ARG A 129 6.97 -4.92 5.53
CA ARG A 129 6.24 -4.30 6.64
C ARG A 129 6.52 -2.81 6.67
N LEU A 130 5.50 -2.03 6.97
CA LEU A 130 5.65 -0.62 7.33
C LEU A 130 5.08 -0.39 8.73
N ASP A 131 5.89 0.20 9.61
CA ASP A 131 5.55 0.43 11.01
C ASP A 131 5.08 1.86 11.24
N PHE A 132 4.02 2.02 12.01
CA PHE A 132 3.45 3.30 12.44
C PHE A 132 3.42 3.36 13.98
N PRO A 133 4.58 3.65 14.63
CA PRO A 133 4.72 3.54 16.09
C PRO A 133 3.80 4.47 16.88
N LEU A 134 3.46 5.64 16.32
CA LEU A 134 2.58 6.62 16.98
C LEU A 134 1.18 6.07 17.26
N ILE A 135 0.68 5.19 16.38
CA ILE A 135 -0.61 4.52 16.52
C ILE A 135 -0.48 3.03 16.87
N LYS A 136 0.76 2.54 17.08
CA LYS A 136 1.09 1.13 17.34
C LYS A 136 0.47 0.19 16.31
N VAL A 137 0.61 0.52 15.03
CA VAL A 137 0.13 -0.33 13.92
C VAL A 137 1.31 -0.75 13.07
N SER A 138 1.31 -2.00 12.60
CA SER A 138 2.20 -2.49 11.56
C SER A 138 1.38 -3.02 10.39
N VAL A 139 1.64 -2.48 9.21
CA VAL A 139 1.00 -2.93 7.97
C VAL A 139 1.90 -3.94 7.29
N ILE A 140 1.39 -5.15 7.06
CA ILE A 140 2.07 -6.23 6.37
C ILE A 140 1.46 -6.37 4.97
N GLY A 141 2.29 -6.23 3.94
CA GLY A 141 1.80 -6.41 2.58
C GLY A 141 1.77 -7.87 2.15
N GLY A 142 0.68 -8.26 1.51
CA GLY A 142 0.54 -9.54 0.83
C GLY A 142 1.29 -9.60 -0.50
N ARG A 143 0.85 -10.52 -1.37
CA ARG A 143 1.37 -10.65 -2.73
C ARG A 143 0.89 -9.48 -3.60
N PRO A 144 1.80 -8.76 -4.29
CA PRO A 144 1.41 -7.75 -5.26
C PRO A 144 0.87 -8.39 -6.53
N PHE A 145 0.14 -7.61 -7.30
CA PHE A 145 -0.40 -7.99 -8.61
C PHE A 145 -1.36 -9.19 -8.55
N SER A 146 -1.94 -9.50 -7.39
CA SER A 146 -2.82 -10.65 -7.30
C SER A 146 -4.05 -10.46 -8.19
N CYS A 147 -4.47 -11.50 -8.90
CA CYS A 147 -5.77 -11.56 -9.57
C CYS A 147 -6.63 -12.68 -8.96
N GLY A 148 -6.36 -13.03 -7.70
CA GLY A 148 -7.03 -14.12 -7.01
C GLY A 148 -6.77 -15.54 -7.53
N GLY A 149 -7.36 -16.49 -6.81
CA GLY A 149 -7.33 -17.91 -7.09
C GLY A 149 -5.98 -18.61 -6.85
N GLU A 150 -5.91 -19.87 -7.28
CA GLU A 150 -4.82 -20.79 -6.93
C GLU A 150 -3.46 -20.48 -7.58
N GLY A 151 -3.45 -19.61 -8.61
CA GLY A 151 -2.30 -19.39 -9.47
C GLY A 151 -1.58 -18.07 -9.21
N LEU A 152 -0.26 -18.05 -9.42
CA LEU A 152 0.50 -16.80 -9.44
C LEU A 152 0.27 -16.03 -10.75
N PHE A 153 -0.44 -14.91 -10.67
CA PHE A 153 -0.44 -13.93 -11.76
C PHE A 153 0.97 -13.36 -11.94
N ARG A 154 1.37 -13.13 -13.21
CA ARG A 154 2.68 -12.55 -13.55
C ARG A 154 3.86 -13.26 -12.88
N LYS A 155 3.83 -14.60 -12.81
CA LYS A 155 4.89 -15.43 -12.20
C LYS A 155 6.32 -15.01 -12.53
N ARG A 156 6.62 -14.69 -13.79
CA ARG A 156 7.96 -14.25 -14.20
C ARG A 156 8.35 -12.89 -13.60
N LEU A 157 7.40 -11.96 -13.50
CA LEU A 157 7.61 -10.65 -12.87
C LEU A 157 7.80 -10.79 -11.36
N LEU A 158 6.97 -11.59 -10.69
CA LEU A 158 7.11 -11.91 -9.27
C LEU A 158 8.48 -12.54 -8.98
N SER A 159 8.92 -13.48 -9.82
CA SER A 159 10.25 -14.08 -9.67
C SER A 159 11.36 -13.06 -9.88
N ALA A 160 11.23 -12.12 -10.82
CA ALA A 160 12.28 -11.17 -11.13
C ALA A 160 12.39 -10.01 -10.12
N ARG A 161 11.25 -9.51 -9.63
CA ARG A 161 11.20 -8.36 -8.71
C ARG A 161 11.24 -8.77 -7.24
N TYR A 162 10.64 -9.93 -6.92
CA TYR A 162 10.48 -10.39 -5.55
C TYR A 162 11.08 -11.76 -5.29
N GLY A 163 11.67 -12.44 -6.28
CA GLY A 163 12.21 -13.80 -6.08
C GLY A 163 11.17 -14.82 -5.64
N VAL A 164 9.87 -14.60 -5.92
CA VAL A 164 8.78 -15.52 -5.58
C VAL A 164 8.41 -16.36 -6.81
N GLN A 165 8.42 -17.68 -6.64
CA GLN A 165 8.27 -18.65 -7.73
C GLN A 165 7.05 -19.57 -7.57
N ASP A 166 6.41 -19.58 -6.41
CA ASP A 166 5.27 -20.42 -6.09
C ASP A 166 4.51 -19.82 -4.88
N MET A 167 3.32 -20.35 -4.63
CA MET A 167 2.45 -19.90 -3.53
C MET A 167 3.08 -20.16 -2.15
N ASP A 168 3.84 -21.25 -1.99
CA ASP A 168 4.47 -21.58 -0.71
C ASP A 168 5.55 -20.57 -0.34
N ARG A 169 6.37 -20.16 -1.30
CA ARG A 169 7.38 -19.11 -1.11
C ARG A 169 6.75 -17.74 -0.91
N SER A 170 5.60 -17.49 -1.54
CA SER A 170 4.79 -16.30 -1.28
C SER A 170 4.30 -16.27 0.17
N ALA A 171 3.62 -17.33 0.61
CA ALA A 171 3.12 -17.48 1.97
C ALA A 171 4.23 -17.36 3.02
N LYS A 172 5.37 -18.01 2.76
CA LYS A 172 6.53 -17.95 3.66
C LYS A 172 7.07 -16.53 3.82
N ARG A 173 7.15 -15.74 2.74
CA ARG A 173 7.60 -14.34 2.84
C ARG A 173 6.63 -13.48 3.65
N ILE A 174 5.32 -13.64 3.42
CA ILE A 174 4.29 -12.93 4.18
C ILE A 174 4.41 -13.29 5.68
N TYR A 175 4.54 -14.58 5.98
CA TYR A 175 4.76 -15.10 7.33
C TYR A 175 6.02 -14.49 7.98
N GLU A 176 7.19 -14.62 7.35
CA GLU A 176 8.47 -14.16 7.91
C GLU A 176 8.45 -12.67 8.27
N VAL A 177 7.84 -11.85 7.41
CA VAL A 177 7.71 -10.40 7.63
C VAL A 177 6.76 -10.13 8.80
N ALA A 178 5.61 -10.79 8.83
CA ALA A 178 4.63 -10.64 9.92
C ALA A 178 5.16 -11.11 11.27
N SER A 179 5.86 -12.24 11.33
CA SER A 179 6.40 -12.81 12.59
C SER A 179 7.45 -11.93 13.25
N SER A 180 8.04 -10.98 12.53
CA SER A 180 9.04 -10.05 13.06
C SER A 180 8.44 -8.76 13.63
N THR A 181 7.11 -8.63 13.66
CA THR A 181 6.39 -7.41 14.08
C THR A 181 6.60 -7.12 15.57
N PRO A 182 6.74 -5.84 15.99
CA PRO A 182 6.81 -5.50 17.42
C PRO A 182 5.61 -6.05 18.20
N GLU A 183 5.86 -6.60 19.38
CA GLU A 183 4.82 -7.28 20.19
C GLU A 183 3.68 -6.33 20.60
N ASP A 184 3.95 -5.04 20.73
CA ASP A 184 2.95 -4.04 21.14
C ASP A 184 2.22 -3.38 19.97
N HIS A 185 2.46 -3.83 18.73
CA HIS A 185 1.78 -3.34 17.54
C HIS A 185 0.58 -4.22 17.16
N MET A 186 -0.51 -3.57 16.74
CA MET A 186 -1.59 -4.22 16.01
C MET A 186 -1.17 -4.49 14.57
N VAL A 187 -1.39 -5.72 14.11
CA VAL A 187 -1.03 -6.14 12.75
C VAL A 187 -2.23 -5.96 11.82
N ILE A 188 -2.01 -5.30 10.68
CA ILE A 188 -2.99 -5.18 9.60
C ILE A 188 -2.37 -5.77 8.34
N PHE A 189 -3.06 -6.73 7.71
CA PHE A 189 -2.66 -7.17 6.38
C PHE A 189 -3.26 -6.25 5.32
N LEU A 190 -2.42 -5.84 4.37
CA LEU A 190 -2.84 -5.11 3.17
C LEU A 190 -2.51 -5.95 1.94
N ALA A 191 -3.52 -6.36 1.20
CA ALA A 191 -3.37 -7.14 -0.02
C ALA A 191 -4.24 -6.55 -1.13
N HIS A 192 -4.03 -6.96 -2.36
CA HIS A 192 -4.97 -6.60 -3.42
C HIS A 192 -6.19 -7.52 -3.43
N ASN A 193 -6.01 -8.80 -3.09
CA ASN A 193 -7.10 -9.77 -2.96
C ASN A 193 -7.12 -10.42 -1.57
N GLY A 194 -8.29 -10.89 -1.15
CA GLY A 194 -8.49 -11.47 0.19
C GLY A 194 -8.01 -12.92 0.28
N PRO A 195 -7.89 -13.49 1.49
CA PRO A 195 -7.46 -14.88 1.67
C PRO A 195 -8.53 -15.86 1.18
N THR A 196 -8.10 -17.01 0.66
CA THR A 196 -9.05 -18.10 0.34
C THR A 196 -9.73 -18.65 1.59
N GLY A 197 -10.93 -19.23 1.41
CA GLY A 197 -11.81 -19.72 2.47
C GLY A 197 -12.99 -18.77 2.78
N LEU A 198 -13.12 -17.68 2.02
CA LEU A 198 -14.13 -16.63 2.20
C LEU A 198 -15.01 -16.40 0.97
N GLY A 199 -15.07 -17.37 0.05
CA GLY A 199 -15.81 -17.29 -1.21
C GLY A 199 -16.80 -18.43 -1.46
N SER A 200 -17.44 -18.96 -0.42
CA SER A 200 -18.37 -20.10 -0.54
C SER A 200 -19.62 -19.79 -1.39
N ASN A 201 -20.08 -18.54 -1.39
CA ASN A 201 -21.19 -18.03 -2.18
C ASN A 201 -20.71 -16.89 -3.10
N LEU A 202 -21.45 -16.66 -4.18
CA LEU A 202 -21.16 -15.59 -5.16
C LEU A 202 -20.98 -14.21 -4.52
N ASN A 203 -21.80 -13.88 -3.51
CA ASN A 203 -21.78 -12.59 -2.85
C ASN A 203 -20.90 -12.53 -1.59
N ASP A 204 -20.15 -13.59 -1.28
CA ASP A 204 -19.17 -13.56 -0.20
C ASP A 204 -17.97 -12.70 -0.61
N ILE A 205 -17.18 -12.24 0.37
CA ILE A 205 -16.15 -11.24 0.13
C ILE A 205 -15.05 -11.69 -0.87
N CYS A 206 -14.79 -13.00 -0.97
CA CYS A 206 -13.90 -13.59 -1.98
C CYS A 206 -14.65 -14.50 -2.96
N GLY A 207 -15.98 -14.37 -3.08
CA GLY A 207 -16.81 -15.18 -3.97
C GLY A 207 -16.65 -14.81 -5.44
N LYS A 208 -16.34 -15.76 -6.31
CA LYS A 208 -16.27 -15.54 -7.75
C LYS A 208 -17.68 -15.41 -8.33
N ASP A 209 -17.97 -14.33 -9.04
CA ASP A 209 -19.32 -13.97 -9.50
C ASP A 209 -19.45 -13.74 -11.01
N TRP A 210 -18.34 -13.79 -11.75
CA TRP A 210 -18.31 -13.65 -13.22
C TRP A 210 -18.29 -14.99 -13.98
N VAL A 211 -18.45 -16.12 -13.29
CA VAL A 211 -18.63 -17.45 -13.90
C VAL A 211 -19.76 -18.20 -13.21
N PHE A 212 -20.49 -19.02 -13.97
CA PHE A 212 -21.68 -19.73 -13.48
C PHE A 212 -21.39 -20.65 -12.27
N GLU A 213 -20.24 -21.34 -12.29
CA GLU A 213 -19.85 -22.26 -11.21
C GLU A 213 -19.51 -21.53 -9.89
N GLY A 214 -19.23 -20.22 -9.96
CA GLY A 214 -18.76 -19.43 -8.83
C GLY A 214 -17.45 -19.96 -8.23
N GLY A 215 -17.42 -20.03 -6.90
CA GLY A 215 -16.31 -20.58 -6.11
C GLY A 215 -15.48 -19.54 -5.39
N ASP A 216 -14.49 -20.02 -4.64
CA ASP A 216 -13.59 -19.16 -3.90
C ASP A 216 -12.50 -18.59 -4.80
N HIS A 217 -12.36 -17.26 -4.78
CA HIS A 217 -11.35 -16.54 -5.55
C HIS A 217 -10.27 -15.88 -4.69
N GLY A 218 -10.22 -16.20 -3.40
CA GLY A 218 -9.19 -15.69 -2.50
C GLY A 218 -7.80 -16.26 -2.80
N ASP A 219 -6.80 -15.63 -2.18
CA ASP A 219 -5.38 -15.92 -2.27
C ASP A 219 -4.99 -17.02 -1.26
N PRO A 220 -4.56 -18.22 -1.71
CA PRO A 220 -4.17 -19.31 -0.82
C PRO A 220 -2.89 -19.02 -0.04
N ASP A 221 -1.97 -18.25 -0.62
CA ASP A 221 -0.72 -17.85 0.02
C ASP A 221 -0.96 -16.93 1.22
N LEU A 222 -1.89 -15.98 1.12
CA LEU A 222 -2.29 -15.13 2.24
C LEU A 222 -2.99 -15.93 3.33
N ALA A 223 -3.92 -16.81 2.97
CA ALA A 223 -4.61 -17.68 3.93
C ALA A 223 -3.61 -18.57 4.69
N LYS A 224 -2.67 -19.19 3.97
CA LYS A 224 -1.62 -20.03 4.55
C LYS A 224 -0.70 -19.26 5.48
N ALA A 225 -0.26 -18.06 5.09
CA ALA A 225 0.59 -17.23 5.94
C ALA A 225 -0.11 -16.89 7.27
N ILE A 226 -1.39 -16.55 7.22
CA ILE A 226 -2.18 -16.21 8.41
C ILE A 226 -2.43 -17.45 9.29
N SER A 227 -2.70 -18.62 8.71
CA SER A 227 -2.79 -19.88 9.46
C SER A 227 -1.50 -20.17 10.23
N LEU A 228 -0.34 -20.06 9.56
CA LEU A 228 0.97 -20.28 10.19
C LEU A 228 1.25 -19.31 11.35
N LEU A 229 0.82 -18.05 11.24
CA LEU A 229 0.95 -17.08 12.33
C LEU A 229 0.09 -17.45 13.54
N LYS A 230 -1.19 -17.80 13.30
CA LYS A 230 -2.13 -18.26 14.34
C LYS A 230 -1.63 -19.52 15.05
N GLU A 231 -0.95 -20.42 14.33
CA GLU A 231 -0.41 -21.67 14.88
C GLU A 231 0.89 -21.47 15.68
N SER A 232 1.78 -20.58 15.23
CA SER A 232 3.12 -20.43 15.81
C SER A 232 3.21 -19.45 16.98
N SER A 233 2.16 -18.68 17.25
CA SER A 233 2.17 -17.62 18.26
C SER A 233 0.75 -17.23 18.67
N ASN A 234 0.58 -16.52 19.79
CA ASN A 234 -0.73 -15.93 20.17
C ASN A 234 -1.04 -14.68 19.33
N PHE A 235 -0.75 -14.75 18.03
CA PHE A 235 -0.81 -13.65 17.08
C PHE A 235 -2.27 -13.35 16.75
N SER A 236 -2.70 -12.14 17.10
CA SER A 236 -4.02 -11.66 16.69
C SER A 236 -3.89 -10.96 15.35
N VAL A 237 -4.71 -11.38 14.38
CA VAL A 237 -4.88 -10.68 13.11
C VAL A 237 -6.22 -9.95 13.14
N PRO A 238 -6.26 -8.71 13.66
CA PRO A 238 -7.52 -7.99 13.82
C PRO A 238 -8.15 -7.56 12.50
N LEU A 239 -7.35 -7.38 11.43
CA LEU A 239 -7.85 -6.84 10.17
C LEU A 239 -7.01 -7.31 8.97
N VAL A 240 -7.72 -7.72 7.92
CA VAL A 240 -7.18 -7.91 6.56
C VAL A 240 -7.93 -6.96 5.64
N VAL A 241 -7.20 -6.09 4.94
CA VAL A 241 -7.73 -5.11 4.00
C VAL A 241 -7.33 -5.49 2.59
N PHE A 242 -8.30 -5.54 1.68
CA PHE A 242 -8.07 -5.88 0.28
C PHE A 242 -9.15 -5.32 -0.66
N GLY A 243 -8.86 -5.34 -1.96
CA GLY A 243 -9.75 -4.92 -3.05
C GLY A 243 -10.11 -6.08 -3.98
N HIS A 244 -9.91 -5.90 -5.28
CA HIS A 244 -10.07 -6.84 -6.39
C HIS A 244 -11.52 -7.32 -6.66
N MET A 245 -12.20 -7.82 -5.64
CA MET A 245 -13.48 -8.50 -5.80
C MET A 245 -14.65 -7.55 -6.07
N HIS A 246 -14.45 -6.25 -5.84
CA HIS A 246 -15.40 -5.14 -5.98
C HIS A 246 -16.70 -5.31 -5.18
N LYS A 247 -17.39 -4.19 -4.93
CA LYS A 247 -18.64 -4.19 -4.15
C LYS A 247 -19.84 -4.65 -4.98
N GLU A 248 -19.93 -4.22 -6.23
CA GLU A 248 -21.01 -4.60 -7.12
C GLU A 248 -20.70 -5.93 -7.77
N LEU A 249 -21.69 -6.84 -7.79
CA LEU A 249 -21.52 -8.13 -8.44
C LEU A 249 -21.63 -7.99 -9.95
N ALA A 250 -20.91 -8.84 -10.66
CA ALA A 250 -20.92 -8.95 -12.10
C ALA A 250 -22.36 -9.08 -12.64
N HIS A 251 -22.59 -8.45 -13.79
CA HIS A 251 -23.89 -8.42 -14.47
C HIS A 251 -25.03 -7.77 -13.66
N GLY A 252 -24.72 -6.96 -12.64
CA GLY A 252 -25.73 -6.26 -11.84
C GLY A 252 -26.48 -7.16 -10.87
N ASN A 253 -25.88 -8.28 -10.47
CA ASN A 253 -26.52 -9.32 -9.65
C ASN A 253 -26.59 -8.99 -8.15
N GLY A 254 -26.46 -7.72 -7.77
CA GLY A 254 -26.54 -7.24 -6.39
C GLY A 254 -25.19 -6.81 -5.81
N LEU A 255 -25.06 -6.90 -4.49
CA LEU A 255 -23.91 -6.39 -3.74
C LEU A 255 -23.19 -7.52 -3.00
N ARG A 256 -21.87 -7.42 -2.96
CA ARG A 256 -20.96 -8.25 -2.18
C ARG A 256 -20.98 -7.87 -0.69
N LYS A 257 -20.83 -8.87 0.18
CA LYS A 257 -20.60 -8.67 1.62
C LYS A 257 -19.16 -8.19 1.83
N MET A 258 -18.98 -6.89 2.06
CA MET A 258 -17.65 -6.28 2.14
C MET A 258 -16.97 -6.40 3.51
N ILE A 259 -17.67 -6.91 4.53
CA ILE A 259 -17.12 -7.12 5.87
C ILE A 259 -17.56 -8.49 6.36
N VAL A 260 -16.59 -9.30 6.78
CA VAL A 260 -16.81 -10.64 7.32
C VAL A 260 -15.89 -10.87 8.52
N GLY A 261 -16.38 -11.58 9.53
CA GLY A 261 -15.53 -12.10 10.60
C GLY A 261 -14.87 -13.40 10.14
N TRP A 262 -13.55 -13.51 10.34
CA TRP A 262 -12.80 -14.72 10.00
C TRP A 262 -12.28 -15.39 11.28
N GLY A 263 -12.84 -16.57 11.59
CA GLY A 263 -12.46 -17.41 12.74
C GLY A 263 -11.05 -17.95 12.61
#